data_AF-A0ABD3MTM3-F1
#
_entry.id   AF-A0ABD3MTM3-F1
#
_cell.length_a   1.000
_cell.length_b   1.000
_cell.length_c   1.000
_cell.angle_alpha   90.00
_cell.angle_beta   90.00
_cell.angle_gamma   90.00
#
_symmetry.space_group_name_H-M   'P 1'
#
loop_
_entity.id
_entity.type
_entity.pdbx_description
1 polymer ?
#
loop_
_entity_poly.entity_id
_entity_poly.type
_entity_poly.pdbx_seq_one_letter_code
_entity_poly.pdbx_strand_id
1 'polypeptide(L)'
;MAKDSNCSCDKYSTSTPTTSSDSLVDIDTQRQIYEEESIIHQKLSIRSYHLPGNTWGQDYAMYIKNNHLVFGLCCRHRLNPVTTKHRLIILLGSLACGLTITNAVYLYFLLGDKNYDDTALAFTLSLSGEAANGLNTSQNLSLDISNGMAMLWTLGAGAHAMFDLLLWHMIACGYCQTSKRNYNHAGWNMALAVVSIIVAGASFVVLYRAYEDDENDPEEQLLKFADDGNQTVVLGEDSSPHRPITIETIKAFRQSDPDFRFLYGYLVELGLSLFVFTPIIQTILFSGIFGCCGRLPLVGGRPRSVMLENEKMKHCRKELPV
;
A
#
# COMPACT_ATOMS: atom_id res chain seq x y z
N MET A 1 2.59 35.43 -10.16
CA MET A 1 3.76 35.84 -9.35
C MET A 1 4.72 34.66 -9.27
N ALA A 2 5.64 34.55 -10.23
CA ALA A 2 6.73 33.59 -10.17
C ALA A 2 7.84 34.21 -9.32
N LYS A 3 8.23 33.55 -8.22
CA LYS A 3 9.47 33.90 -7.53
C LYS A 3 10.60 33.30 -8.35
N ASP A 4 11.33 34.14 -9.05
CA ASP A 4 12.61 33.77 -9.64
C ASP A 4 13.51 33.28 -8.52
N SER A 5 13.68 31.96 -8.46
CA SER A 5 14.67 31.34 -7.61
C SER A 5 15.99 31.57 -8.32
N ASN A 6 16.63 32.70 -8.00
CA ASN A 6 17.99 32.98 -8.42
C ASN A 6 18.85 31.74 -8.15
N CYS A 7 19.29 31.11 -9.23
CA CYS A 7 20.35 30.12 -9.20
C CYS A 7 21.62 30.92 -8.89
N SER A 8 21.85 31.20 -7.60
CA SER A 8 23.08 31.81 -7.12
C SER A 8 24.18 30.77 -7.29
N CYS A 9 24.78 30.75 -8.48
CA CYS A 9 26.15 30.28 -8.64
C CYS A 9 27.04 31.35 -8.00
N ASP A 10 27.07 31.38 -6.67
CA ASP A 10 27.87 32.35 -5.91
C ASP A 10 29.35 32.12 -6.24
N LYS A 11 29.91 33.07 -6.99
CA LYS A 11 31.36 33.29 -7.05
C LYS A 11 31.82 33.78 -5.68
N TYR A 12 32.15 32.86 -4.78
CA TYR A 12 32.84 33.20 -3.54
C TYR A 12 34.28 33.60 -3.87
N SER A 13 34.58 34.88 -3.66
CA SER A 13 35.93 35.43 -3.74
C SER A 13 36.77 34.85 -2.59
N THR A 14 37.80 34.11 -2.96
CA THR A 14 38.75 33.44 -2.08
C THR A 14 39.65 34.49 -1.40
N SER A 15 39.42 34.75 -0.11
CA SER A 15 40.45 35.33 0.76
C SER A 15 41.30 34.19 1.31
N THR A 16 42.58 34.20 0.97
CA THR A 16 43.59 33.19 1.33
C THR A 16 44.05 33.36 2.78
N PRO A 17 43.91 32.36 3.65
CA PRO A 17 44.76 32.20 4.83
C PRO A 17 45.89 31.22 4.50
N THR A 18 47.13 31.69 4.61
CA THR A 18 48.34 30.87 4.55
C THR A 18 48.47 30.05 5.82
N THR A 19 48.11 28.76 5.80
CA THR A 19 48.50 27.78 6.84
C THR A 19 48.34 26.34 6.36
N SER A 20 49.43 25.57 6.52
CA SER A 20 49.63 24.10 6.40
C SER A 20 48.94 23.34 5.25
N SER A 21 49.75 22.90 4.29
CA SER A 21 49.41 22.33 2.97
C SER A 21 48.85 20.90 2.95
N ASP A 22 48.82 20.17 4.07
CA ASP A 22 48.43 18.75 4.07
C ASP A 22 46.95 18.48 4.43
N SER A 23 46.14 19.50 4.74
CA SER A 23 44.73 19.33 5.13
C SER A 23 43.70 20.02 4.22
N LEU A 24 44.13 20.76 3.19
CA LEU A 24 43.22 21.54 2.34
C LEU A 24 42.53 20.70 1.25
N VAL A 25 43.11 19.57 0.83
CA VAL A 25 42.52 18.67 -0.18
C VAL A 25 41.27 17.93 0.35
N ASP A 26 41.10 17.84 1.67
CA ASP A 26 39.96 17.17 2.31
C ASP A 26 38.69 18.05 2.33
N ILE A 27 38.81 19.38 2.48
CA ILE A 27 37.66 20.27 2.68
C ILE A 27 36.80 20.40 1.41
N ASP A 28 37.43 20.58 0.26
CA ASP A 28 36.70 20.73 -1.01
C ASP A 28 36.03 19.41 -1.42
N THR A 29 36.69 18.29 -1.19
CA THR A 29 36.14 16.95 -1.44
C THR A 29 34.94 16.67 -0.55
N GLN A 30 35.02 16.97 0.76
CA GLN A 30 33.89 16.82 1.68
C GLN A 30 32.71 17.73 1.32
N ARG A 31 32.98 18.97 0.90
CA ARG A 31 31.94 19.89 0.43
C ARG A 31 31.20 19.33 -0.78
N GLN A 32 31.93 18.82 -1.78
CA GLN A 32 31.33 18.22 -2.97
C GLN A 32 30.46 17.01 -2.62
N ILE A 33 30.93 16.13 -1.72
CA ILE A 33 30.16 14.97 -1.24
C ILE A 33 28.86 15.44 -0.57
N TYR A 34 28.93 16.42 0.32
CA TYR A 34 27.75 16.95 1.00
C TYR A 34 26.74 17.58 0.03
N GLU A 35 27.22 18.34 -0.95
CA GLU A 35 26.39 18.92 -2.00
C GLU A 35 25.69 17.82 -2.82
N GLU A 36 26.42 16.79 -3.25
CA GLU A 36 25.85 15.66 -3.99
C GLU A 36 24.80 14.88 -3.15
N GLU A 37 25.11 14.60 -1.88
CA GLU A 37 24.17 13.94 -0.97
C GLU A 37 22.89 14.76 -0.77
N SER A 38 23.01 16.09 -0.64
CA SER A 38 21.86 16.97 -0.48
C SER A 38 20.96 16.98 -1.73
N ILE A 39 21.56 16.95 -2.93
CA ILE A 39 20.85 16.85 -4.20
C ILE A 39 20.15 15.51 -4.31
N ILE A 40 20.82 14.40 -3.98
CA ILE A 40 20.24 13.06 -3.99
C ILE A 40 19.09 12.98 -2.99
N HIS A 41 19.26 13.51 -1.77
CA HIS A 41 18.22 13.51 -0.75
C HIS A 41 16.99 14.30 -1.21
N GLN A 42 17.18 15.50 -1.78
CA GLN A 42 16.10 16.30 -2.35
C GLN A 42 15.41 15.57 -3.51
N LYS A 43 16.19 14.95 -4.40
CA LYS A 43 15.69 14.15 -5.52
C LYS A 43 14.86 12.96 -5.03
N LEU A 44 15.32 12.25 -4.01
CA LEU A 44 14.58 11.13 -3.41
C LEU A 44 13.30 11.58 -2.68
N SER A 45 13.28 12.75 -2.04
CA SER A 45 12.07 13.27 -1.36
C SER A 45 10.95 13.62 -2.33
N ILE A 46 11.30 14.18 -3.49
CA ILE A 46 10.34 14.48 -4.56
C ILE A 46 10.03 13.27 -5.46
N ARG A 47 10.50 12.07 -5.11
CA ARG A 47 10.43 10.85 -5.93
C ARG A 47 10.97 11.05 -7.34
N SER A 48 12.13 11.69 -7.47
CA SER A 48 12.74 11.91 -8.77
C SER A 48 12.89 10.58 -9.49
N TYR A 49 12.51 10.60 -10.75
CA TYR A 49 12.52 9.45 -11.64
C TYR A 49 13.86 9.33 -12.38
N HIS A 50 14.84 10.13 -11.97
CA HIS A 50 16.16 10.22 -12.59
C HIS A 50 17.20 10.69 -11.57
N LEU A 51 18.34 9.99 -11.55
CA LEU A 51 19.59 10.45 -10.94
C LEU A 51 20.66 10.63 -12.02
N PRO A 52 21.60 11.58 -11.83
CA PRO A 52 22.65 11.84 -12.81
C PRO A 52 23.49 10.57 -13.06
N GLY A 53 23.74 10.26 -14.33
CA GLY A 53 24.51 9.08 -14.74
C GLY A 53 23.73 7.76 -14.82
N ASN A 54 22.48 7.71 -14.34
CA ASN A 54 21.70 6.47 -14.37
C ASN A 54 21.00 6.22 -15.73
N THR A 55 20.96 4.94 -16.12
CA THR A 55 20.12 4.44 -17.21
C THR A 55 18.65 4.35 -16.78
N TRP A 56 17.74 4.21 -17.75
CA TRP A 56 16.29 4.09 -17.50
C TRP A 56 15.94 2.93 -16.55
N GLY A 57 16.56 1.76 -16.75
CA GLY A 57 16.32 0.58 -15.91
C GLY A 57 16.84 0.75 -14.48
N GLN A 58 18.00 1.40 -14.31
CA GLN A 58 18.54 1.71 -12.99
C GLN A 58 17.63 2.68 -12.23
N ASP A 59 17.17 3.74 -12.91
CA ASP A 59 16.22 4.70 -12.34
C ASP A 59 14.91 4.01 -11.95
N TYR A 60 14.37 3.12 -12.79
CA TYR A 60 13.15 2.39 -12.50
C TYR A 60 13.32 1.45 -11.30
N ALA A 61 14.38 0.65 -11.29
CA ALA A 61 14.66 -0.27 -10.18
C ALA A 61 14.86 0.50 -8.86
N MET A 62 15.56 1.63 -8.90
CA MET A 62 15.75 2.49 -7.74
C MET A 62 14.44 3.14 -7.30
N TYR A 63 13.61 3.57 -8.24
CA TYR A 63 12.29 4.13 -7.97
C TYR A 63 11.39 3.11 -7.26
N ILE A 64 11.28 1.88 -7.79
CA ILE A 64 10.48 0.81 -7.17
C ILE A 64 11.03 0.49 -5.77
N LYS A 65 12.33 0.24 -5.62
CA LYS A 65 12.94 -0.09 -4.32
C LYS A 65 12.72 1.00 -3.28
N ASN A 66 12.74 2.27 -3.68
CA ASN A 66 12.57 3.38 -2.74
C ASN A 66 11.10 3.71 -2.42
N ASN A 67 10.17 3.47 -3.34
CA ASN A 67 8.77 3.88 -3.16
C ASN A 67 7.85 2.74 -2.74
N HIS A 68 8.16 1.50 -3.09
CA HIS A 68 7.40 0.34 -2.63
C HIS A 68 7.53 0.15 -1.12
N LEU A 69 6.42 -0.15 -0.43
CA LEU A 69 6.42 -0.31 1.02
C LEU A 69 7.30 -1.48 1.46
N VAL A 70 6.99 -2.68 0.96
CA VAL A 70 7.73 -3.90 1.30
C VAL A 70 9.19 -3.83 0.84
N PHE A 71 9.45 -3.58 -0.46
CA PHE A 71 10.84 -3.51 -0.94
C PHE A 71 11.64 -2.38 -0.30
N GLY A 72 11.01 -1.27 0.06
CA GLY A 72 11.69 -0.17 0.75
C GLY A 72 11.99 -0.44 2.22
N LEU A 73 11.44 -1.47 2.85
CA LEU A 73 11.88 -1.91 4.17
C LEU A 73 13.28 -2.54 4.10
N CYS A 74 13.53 -3.36 3.07
CA CYS A 74 14.77 -4.13 2.91
C CYS A 74 15.83 -3.44 2.04
N CYS A 75 15.40 -2.74 0.99
CA CYS A 75 16.26 -2.30 -0.11
C CYS A 75 16.29 -0.77 -0.29
N ARG A 76 15.93 0.02 0.74
CA ARG A 76 15.94 1.48 0.64
C ARG A 76 17.36 2.04 0.46
N HIS A 77 17.44 3.12 -0.29
CA HIS A 77 18.63 3.95 -0.30
C HIS A 77 18.85 4.60 1.09
N ARG A 78 20.11 4.72 1.53
CA ARG A 78 20.46 5.28 2.85
C ARG A 78 20.00 6.74 3.00
N LEU A 79 20.11 7.52 1.93
CA LEU A 79 19.68 8.92 1.88
C LEU A 79 18.17 9.12 1.65
N ASN A 80 17.37 8.06 1.71
CA ASN A 80 15.92 8.20 1.54
C ASN A 80 15.29 8.87 2.79
N PRO A 81 14.51 9.96 2.64
CA PRO A 81 13.90 10.67 3.76
C PRO A 81 12.89 9.81 4.53
N VAL A 82 12.28 8.82 3.87
CA VAL A 82 11.33 7.91 4.48
C VAL A 82 12.09 6.72 5.08
N THR A 83 12.40 6.86 6.36
CA THR A 83 13.08 5.84 7.17
C THR A 83 12.24 4.57 7.33
N THR A 84 12.87 3.47 7.77
CA THR A 84 12.18 2.21 8.07
C THR A 84 11.06 2.39 9.09
N LYS A 85 11.24 3.25 10.11
CA LYS A 85 10.20 3.55 11.11
C LYS A 85 8.96 4.16 10.48
N HIS A 86 9.15 5.13 9.58
CA HIS A 86 8.04 5.74 8.84
C HIS A 86 7.29 4.69 8.00
N ARG A 87 8.03 3.78 7.34
CA ARG A 87 7.44 2.71 6.53
C ARG A 87 6.64 1.71 7.34
N LEU A 88 7.07 1.37 8.56
CA LEU A 88 6.31 0.50 9.46
C LEU A 88 4.97 1.15 9.86
N ILE A 89 4.95 2.46 10.10
CA ILE A 89 3.70 3.19 10.38
C ILE A 89 2.80 3.24 9.14
N ILE A 90 3.36 3.46 7.95
CA ILE A 90 2.56 3.39 6.71
C ILE A 90 2.00 1.98 6.53
N LEU A 91 2.79 0.93 6.79
CA LEU A 91 2.32 -0.45 6.71
C LEU A 91 1.21 -0.75 7.72
N LEU A 92 1.31 -0.23 8.94
CA LEU A 92 0.22 -0.35 9.93
C LEU A 92 -1.06 0.35 9.45
N GLY A 93 -0.94 1.57 8.92
CA GLY A 93 -2.06 2.29 8.31
C GLY A 93 -2.65 1.55 7.12
N SER A 94 -1.80 0.97 6.28
CA SER A 94 -2.14 0.14 5.12
C SER A 94 -2.96 -1.08 5.57
N LEU A 95 -2.49 -1.82 6.58
CA LEU A 95 -3.21 -2.97 7.14
C LEU A 95 -4.60 -2.57 7.65
N ALA A 96 -4.69 -1.48 8.41
CA ALA A 96 -5.96 -0.98 8.96
C ALA A 96 -6.91 -0.45 7.87
N CYS A 97 -6.38 0.23 6.85
CA CYS A 97 -7.16 0.71 5.70
C CYS A 97 -7.74 -0.47 4.93
N GLY A 98 -6.93 -1.48 4.60
CA GLY A 98 -7.40 -2.72 3.97
C GLY A 98 -8.50 -3.38 4.81
N LEU A 99 -8.27 -3.58 6.12
CA LEU A 99 -9.29 -4.17 7.01
C LEU A 99 -10.59 -3.37 6.98
N THR A 100 -10.52 -2.04 6.98
CA THR A 100 -11.71 -1.17 6.90
C THR A 100 -12.44 -1.36 5.58
N ILE A 101 -11.71 -1.36 4.45
CA ILE A 101 -12.29 -1.54 3.11
C ILE A 101 -12.94 -2.92 3.00
N THR A 102 -12.26 -3.99 3.40
CA THR A 102 -12.79 -5.35 3.34
C THR A 102 -14.05 -5.49 4.18
N ASN A 103 -14.06 -4.94 5.41
CA ASN A 103 -15.27 -4.98 6.23
C ASN A 103 -16.39 -4.10 5.66
N ALA A 104 -16.09 -2.92 5.12
CA ALA A 104 -17.11 -2.06 4.51
C ALA A 104 -17.76 -2.72 3.29
N VAL A 105 -16.97 -3.39 2.45
CA VAL A 105 -17.49 -4.19 1.33
C VAL A 105 -18.33 -5.36 1.84
N TYR A 106 -17.88 -6.06 2.87
CA TYR A 106 -18.63 -7.15 3.48
C TYR A 106 -19.99 -6.68 4.02
N LEU A 107 -20.00 -5.62 4.83
CA LEU A 107 -21.23 -5.01 5.37
C LEU A 107 -22.15 -4.48 4.26
N TYR A 108 -21.58 -3.92 3.18
CA TYR A 108 -22.36 -3.50 2.03
C TYR A 108 -23.13 -4.66 1.38
N PHE A 109 -22.50 -5.84 1.27
CA PHE A 109 -23.16 -7.04 0.76
C PHE A 109 -24.14 -7.65 1.76
N LEU A 110 -23.86 -7.56 3.07
CA LEU A 110 -24.73 -8.08 4.13
C LEU A 110 -26.01 -7.26 4.28
N LEU A 111 -25.88 -5.93 4.38
CA LEU A 111 -27.01 -4.99 4.50
C LEU A 111 -27.80 -4.81 3.21
N GLY A 112 -27.22 -5.22 2.08
CA GLY A 112 -27.79 -4.96 0.75
C GLY A 112 -29.09 -5.69 0.46
N ASP A 113 -29.48 -6.70 1.26
CA ASP A 113 -30.70 -7.54 1.18
C ASP A 113 -31.12 -7.99 -0.24
N LYS A 114 -30.19 -7.91 -1.18
CA LYS A 114 -30.37 -8.34 -2.56
C LYS A 114 -29.96 -9.79 -2.59
N ASN A 115 -30.94 -10.67 -2.36
CA ASN A 115 -30.92 -12.11 -2.66
C ASN A 115 -29.49 -12.64 -2.84
N TYR A 116 -28.84 -12.94 -1.73
CA TYR A 116 -27.50 -13.52 -1.69
C TYR A 116 -27.38 -14.82 -2.52
N ASP A 117 -28.52 -15.43 -2.83
CA ASP A 117 -28.68 -16.60 -3.71
C ASP A 117 -28.45 -16.31 -5.21
N ASP A 118 -28.53 -15.06 -5.67
CA ASP A 118 -28.01 -14.65 -6.99
C ASP A 118 -26.54 -14.21 -6.87
N THR A 119 -25.77 -14.99 -6.10
CA THR A 119 -24.30 -15.03 -6.16
C THR A 119 -23.91 -15.50 -7.55
N ALA A 120 -24.00 -14.60 -8.53
CA ALA A 120 -23.40 -14.75 -9.83
C ALA A 120 -21.90 -14.97 -9.57
N LEU A 121 -21.50 -16.24 -9.57
CA LEU A 121 -20.12 -16.68 -9.61
C LEU A 121 -19.45 -15.87 -10.70
N ALA A 122 -18.49 -15.02 -10.34
CA ALA A 122 -17.79 -14.23 -11.33
C ALA A 122 -17.07 -15.20 -12.27
N PHE A 123 -16.41 -16.20 -11.68
CA PHE A 123 -15.76 -17.31 -12.36
C PHE A 123 -15.34 -18.38 -11.34
N THR A 124 -15.37 -19.65 -11.75
CA THR A 124 -14.82 -20.77 -10.98
C THR A 124 -13.47 -21.14 -11.58
N LEU A 125 -12.39 -21.03 -10.79
CA LEU A 125 -11.08 -21.53 -11.18
C LEU A 125 -10.98 -23.01 -10.79
N SER A 126 -11.08 -23.89 -11.77
CA SER A 126 -10.77 -25.31 -11.60
C SER A 126 -9.33 -25.56 -12.04
N LEU A 127 -8.42 -25.76 -11.08
CA LEU A 127 -7.04 -26.13 -11.39
C LEU A 127 -6.98 -27.63 -11.70
N SER A 128 -7.21 -27.98 -12.97
CA SER A 128 -7.07 -29.35 -13.49
C SER A 128 -5.73 -29.48 -14.21
N GLY A 129 -4.82 -30.30 -13.70
CA GLY A 129 -3.53 -30.56 -14.34
C GLY A 129 -2.66 -31.56 -13.57
N GLU A 130 -1.67 -32.16 -14.24
CA GLU A 130 -0.76 -33.17 -13.68
C GLU A 130 -0.04 -32.74 -12.39
N ALA A 131 0.04 -31.43 -12.10
CA ALA A 131 0.54 -30.92 -10.83
C ALA A 131 -0.32 -31.36 -9.62
N ALA A 132 -1.60 -31.70 -9.84
CA ALA A 132 -2.48 -32.26 -8.82
C ALA A 132 -2.26 -33.77 -8.59
N ASN A 133 -1.63 -34.49 -9.54
CA ASN A 133 -1.39 -35.94 -9.41
C ASN A 133 -0.33 -36.28 -8.34
N GLY A 134 0.46 -35.29 -7.89
CA GLY A 134 1.45 -35.46 -6.82
C GLY A 134 0.88 -35.32 -5.40
N LEU A 135 -0.33 -34.75 -5.25
CA LEU A 135 -1.07 -34.77 -4.00
C LEU A 135 -2.18 -35.81 -4.15
N ASN A 136 -2.07 -36.93 -3.43
CA ASN A 136 -3.06 -38.04 -3.38
C ASN A 136 -4.44 -37.63 -2.82
N THR A 137 -4.82 -36.35 -2.92
CA THR A 137 -6.11 -35.82 -2.55
C THR A 137 -6.88 -35.63 -3.85
N SER A 138 -7.83 -36.53 -4.12
CA SER A 138 -8.79 -36.47 -5.23
C SER A 138 -9.78 -35.28 -5.13
N GLN A 139 -9.34 -34.15 -4.58
CA GLN A 139 -10.11 -32.94 -4.42
C GLN A 139 -9.68 -31.97 -5.52
N ASN A 140 -10.53 -31.87 -6.55
CA ASN A 140 -10.50 -30.74 -7.46
C ASN A 140 -10.64 -29.48 -6.60
N LEU A 141 -9.57 -28.69 -6.50
CA LEU A 141 -9.59 -27.38 -5.85
C LEU A 141 -10.34 -26.43 -6.79
N SER A 142 -11.66 -26.38 -6.66
CA SER A 142 -12.48 -25.34 -7.28
C SER A 142 -12.49 -24.13 -6.36
N LEU A 143 -11.78 -23.07 -6.75
CA LEU A 143 -11.88 -21.77 -6.07
C LEU A 143 -13.01 -20.98 -6.74
N ASP A 144 -14.12 -20.85 -6.02
CA ASP A 144 -15.26 -20.06 -6.45
C ASP A 144 -15.06 -18.60 -6.03
N ILE A 145 -14.97 -17.71 -7.02
CA ILE A 145 -14.74 -16.28 -6.79
C ILE A 145 -16.06 -15.55 -6.98
N SER A 146 -16.58 -14.96 -5.89
CA SER A 146 -17.79 -14.15 -5.94
C SER A 146 -17.51 -12.78 -6.55
N ASN A 147 -18.55 -12.11 -7.10
CA ASN A 147 -18.44 -10.73 -7.56
C ASN A 147 -17.92 -9.79 -6.46
N GLY A 148 -18.29 -10.03 -5.20
CA GLY A 148 -17.79 -9.26 -4.06
C GLY A 148 -16.27 -9.42 -3.87
N MET A 149 -15.75 -10.65 -3.98
CA MET A 149 -14.30 -10.88 -3.94
C MET A 149 -13.59 -10.24 -5.14
N ALA A 150 -14.16 -10.34 -6.35
CA ALA A 150 -13.59 -9.71 -7.54
C ALA A 150 -13.52 -8.17 -7.41
N MET A 151 -14.59 -7.54 -6.91
CA MET A 151 -14.63 -6.10 -6.64
C MET A 151 -13.61 -5.70 -5.57
N LEU A 152 -13.52 -6.47 -4.48
CA LEU A 152 -12.57 -6.24 -3.40
C LEU A 152 -11.12 -6.33 -3.90
N TRP A 153 -10.79 -7.42 -4.61
CA TRP A 153 -9.43 -7.68 -5.11
C TRP A 153 -8.99 -6.72 -6.20
N THR A 154 -9.91 -6.02 -6.86
CA THR A 154 -9.59 -5.05 -7.91
C THR A 154 -9.67 -3.61 -7.39
N LEU A 155 -10.87 -3.14 -7.06
CA LEU A 155 -11.10 -1.78 -6.60
C LEU A 155 -10.56 -1.56 -5.18
N GLY A 156 -10.74 -2.52 -4.28
CA GLY A 156 -10.21 -2.45 -2.91
C GLY A 156 -8.67 -2.42 -2.93
N ALA A 157 -8.04 -3.41 -3.56
CA ALA A 157 -6.59 -3.48 -3.69
C ALA A 157 -5.98 -2.24 -4.39
N GLY A 158 -6.65 -1.72 -5.43
CA GLY A 158 -6.25 -0.49 -6.11
C GLY A 158 -6.36 0.77 -5.25
N ALA A 159 -7.48 0.95 -4.54
CA ALA A 159 -7.68 2.06 -3.61
C ALA A 159 -6.68 2.00 -2.44
N HIS A 160 -6.41 0.80 -1.94
CA HIS A 160 -5.42 0.53 -0.91
C HIS A 160 -4.02 0.93 -1.36
N ALA A 161 -3.61 0.55 -2.58
CA ALA A 161 -2.30 0.96 -3.12
C ALA A 161 -2.21 2.49 -3.30
N MET A 162 -3.30 3.16 -3.68
CA MET A 162 -3.37 4.62 -3.77
C MET A 162 -3.25 5.29 -2.39
N PHE A 163 -3.90 4.74 -1.37
CA PHE A 163 -3.79 5.21 0.01
C PHE A 163 -2.34 5.14 0.51
N ASP A 164 -1.64 4.04 0.26
CA ASP A 164 -0.24 3.87 0.64
C ASP A 164 0.67 4.90 -0.05
N LEU A 165 0.42 5.16 -1.33
CA LEU A 165 1.13 6.20 -2.06
C LEU A 165 0.85 7.58 -1.48
N LEU A 166 -0.38 7.88 -1.07
CA LEU A 166 -0.78 9.15 -0.46
C LEU A 166 -0.09 9.38 0.89
N LEU A 167 -0.12 8.39 1.80
CA LEU A 167 0.59 8.45 3.08
C LEU A 167 2.08 8.71 2.90
N TRP A 168 2.68 8.00 1.95
CA TRP A 168 4.08 8.23 1.65
C TRP A 168 4.33 9.67 1.18
N HIS A 169 3.50 10.23 0.30
CA HIS A 169 3.64 11.63 -0.16
C HIS A 169 3.48 12.64 0.98
N MET A 170 2.57 12.37 1.92
CA MET A 170 2.40 13.20 3.11
C MET A 170 3.68 13.22 3.96
N ILE A 171 4.30 12.07 4.17
CA ILE A 171 5.52 11.93 4.98
C ILE A 171 6.74 12.53 4.27
N ALA A 172 6.88 12.26 2.98
CA ALA A 172 8.04 12.67 2.18
C ALA A 172 7.94 14.11 1.65
N CYS A 173 6.96 14.90 2.09
CA CYS A 173 6.69 16.24 1.57
C CYS A 173 7.96 17.09 1.47
N GLY A 174 8.48 17.22 0.23
CA GLY A 174 9.75 17.92 -0.03
C GLY A 174 9.69 19.41 0.34
N TYR A 175 8.51 20.03 0.30
CA TYR A 175 8.32 21.42 0.73
C TYR A 175 8.55 21.58 2.23
N CYS A 176 8.05 20.65 3.05
CA CYS A 176 8.25 20.66 4.50
C CYS A 176 9.72 20.46 4.87
N GLN A 177 10.47 19.65 4.11
CA GLN A 177 11.90 19.42 4.37
C GLN A 177 12.81 20.55 3.90
N THR A 178 12.46 21.23 2.80
CA THR A 178 13.32 22.29 2.22
C THR A 178 13.13 23.62 2.94
N SER A 179 12.00 23.82 3.61
CA SER A 179 11.73 25.03 4.37
C SER A 179 12.65 25.11 5.59
N LYS A 180 13.47 26.16 5.69
CA LYS A 180 14.34 26.43 6.86
C LYS A 180 13.57 26.66 8.17
N ARG A 181 12.24 26.74 8.12
CA ARG A 181 11.38 26.85 9.30
C ARG A 181 11.06 25.44 9.83
N ASN A 182 10.84 25.31 11.14
CA ASN A 182 10.61 24.07 11.91
C ASN A 182 9.39 23.20 11.49
N TYR A 183 8.95 23.24 10.23
CA TYR A 183 7.84 22.43 9.67
C TYR A 183 8.26 21.02 9.26
N ASN A 184 9.48 20.59 9.56
CA ASN A 184 9.99 19.25 9.26
C ASN A 184 9.09 18.12 9.82
N HIS A 185 8.29 18.41 10.84
CA HIS A 185 7.38 17.44 11.46
C HIS A 185 5.94 17.49 10.96
N ALA A 186 5.55 18.48 10.16
CA ALA A 186 4.16 18.67 9.77
C ALA A 186 3.62 17.49 8.95
N GLY A 187 4.36 17.04 7.93
CA GLY A 187 3.97 15.90 7.10
C GLY A 187 3.89 14.58 7.89
N TRP A 188 4.85 14.37 8.80
CA TRP A 188 4.86 13.21 9.68
C TRP A 188 3.67 13.18 10.65
N ASN A 189 3.40 14.30 11.33
CA ASN A 189 2.29 14.41 12.27
C ASN A 189 0.93 14.25 11.56
N MET A 190 0.79 14.80 10.35
CA MET A 190 -0.41 14.62 9.54
C MET A 190 -0.62 13.15 9.15
N ALA A 191 0.43 12.47 8.71
CA ALA A 191 0.34 11.04 8.39
C ALA A 191 -0.02 10.19 9.62
N LEU A 192 0.58 10.48 10.78
CA LEU A 192 0.21 9.82 12.04
C LEU A 192 -1.25 10.05 12.42
N ALA A 193 -1.76 11.27 12.27
CA ALA A 193 -3.16 11.58 12.54
C ALA A 193 -4.09 10.79 11.61
N VAL A 194 -3.80 10.75 10.31
CA VAL A 194 -4.58 9.96 9.34
C VAL A 194 -4.56 8.48 9.67
N VAL A 195 -3.39 7.91 9.97
CA VAL A 195 -3.27 6.48 10.35
C VAL A 195 -4.04 6.19 11.63
N SER A 196 -3.98 7.08 12.63
CA SER A 196 -4.71 6.91 13.89
C SER A 196 -6.22 6.91 13.69
N ILE A 197 -6.74 7.82 12.86
CA ILE A 197 -8.17 7.88 12.50
C ILE A 197 -8.60 6.59 11.81
N ILE A 198 -7.80 6.08 10.87
CA ILE A 198 -8.12 4.86 10.13
C ILE A 198 -8.06 3.63 11.03
N VAL A 199 -7.09 3.52 11.94
CA VAL A 199 -7.02 2.42 12.91
C VAL A 199 -8.24 2.46 13.84
N ALA A 200 -8.64 3.64 14.32
CA ALA A 200 -9.85 3.79 15.12
C ALA A 200 -11.11 3.39 14.34
N GLY A 201 -11.23 3.82 13.07
CA GLY A 201 -12.31 3.43 12.17
C GLY A 201 -12.34 1.93 11.89
N ALA A 202 -11.19 1.31 11.61
CA ALA A 202 -11.06 -0.13 11.40
C ALA A 202 -11.52 -0.91 12.64
N SER A 203 -11.07 -0.47 13.82
CA SER A 203 -11.46 -1.08 15.10
C SER A 203 -12.96 -0.97 15.34
N PHE A 204 -13.55 0.20 15.08
CA PHE A 204 -14.99 0.41 15.18
C PHE A 204 -15.77 -0.51 14.23
N VAL A 205 -15.35 -0.60 12.97
CA VAL A 205 -16.03 -1.44 11.97
C VAL A 205 -15.92 -2.93 12.32
N VAL A 206 -14.76 -3.38 12.80
CA VAL A 206 -14.58 -4.77 13.26
C VAL A 206 -15.46 -5.07 14.47
N LEU A 207 -15.54 -4.17 15.45
CA LEU A 207 -16.42 -4.34 16.61
C LEU A 207 -17.89 -4.32 16.22
N TYR A 208 -18.29 -3.43 15.30
CA TYR A 208 -19.65 -3.37 14.80
C TYR A 208 -20.05 -4.66 14.07
N ARG A 209 -19.16 -5.20 13.24
CA ARG A 209 -19.36 -6.51 12.62
C ARG A 209 -19.51 -7.60 13.68
N ALA A 210 -18.60 -7.67 14.64
CA ALA A 210 -18.65 -8.69 15.69
C ALA A 210 -19.93 -8.60 16.53
N TYR A 211 -20.49 -7.40 16.72
CA TYR A 211 -21.77 -7.18 17.38
C TYR A 211 -22.96 -7.70 16.56
N GLU A 212 -23.01 -7.41 15.26
CA GLU A 212 -24.08 -7.89 14.36
C GLU A 212 -24.03 -9.42 14.15
N ASP A 213 -22.83 -10.01 14.18
CA ASP A 213 -22.67 -11.46 14.08
C ASP A 213 -23.25 -12.19 15.32
N ASP A 214 -23.23 -11.56 16.51
CA ASP A 214 -23.79 -12.09 17.77
C ASP A 214 -25.33 -12.05 17.79
N GLU A 215 -25.95 -10.95 17.33
CA GLU A 215 -27.41 -10.77 17.33
C GLU A 215 -28.13 -11.72 16.34
N ASN A 216 -27.41 -12.21 15.33
CA ASN A 216 -27.93 -13.11 14.30
C ASN A 216 -27.64 -14.59 14.58
N ASP A 217 -27.18 -14.97 15.78
CA ASP A 217 -26.98 -16.37 16.12
C ASP A 217 -28.32 -17.12 16.07
N PRO A 218 -28.50 -18.06 15.12
CA PRO A 218 -29.74 -18.82 15.00
C PRO A 218 -30.06 -19.62 16.26
N GLU A 219 -29.08 -19.98 17.10
CA GLU A 219 -29.33 -20.67 18.38
C GLU A 219 -29.97 -19.74 19.42
N GLU A 220 -29.56 -18.47 19.49
CA GLU A 220 -30.20 -17.47 20.35
C GLU A 220 -31.61 -17.13 19.83
N GLN A 221 -31.80 -17.05 18.52
CA GLN A 221 -33.14 -16.89 17.94
C GLN A 221 -34.02 -18.09 18.28
N LEU A 222 -33.51 -19.32 18.17
CA LEU A 222 -34.26 -20.55 18.49
C LEU A 222 -34.59 -20.65 19.99
N LEU A 223 -33.69 -20.18 20.87
CA LEU A 223 -33.94 -20.04 22.31
C LEU A 223 -34.99 -18.97 22.62
N LYS A 224 -34.96 -17.82 21.93
CA LYS A 224 -36.03 -16.79 22.03
C LYS A 224 -37.38 -17.33 21.56
N PHE A 225 -37.41 -18.13 20.49
CA PHE A 225 -38.63 -18.82 20.05
C PHE A 225 -39.11 -19.92 21.01
N ALA A 226 -38.20 -20.58 21.73
CA ALA A 226 -38.54 -21.63 22.69
C ALA A 226 -39.10 -21.08 24.01
N ASP A 227 -38.70 -19.88 24.43
CA ASP A 227 -39.20 -19.24 25.67
C ASP A 227 -40.61 -18.63 25.48
N ASP A 228 -40.94 -18.16 24.27
CA ASP A 228 -42.26 -17.57 23.96
C ASP A 228 -43.39 -18.61 23.72
N GLY A 229 -43.09 -19.91 23.71
CA GLY A 229 -44.05 -20.95 23.35
C GLY A 229 -43.96 -22.20 24.23
N ASN A 230 -44.96 -22.38 25.09
CA ASN A 230 -45.28 -23.59 25.85
C ASN A 230 -45.62 -24.80 24.93
N GLN A 231 -44.70 -25.20 24.05
CA GLN A 231 -44.86 -26.32 23.14
C GLN A 231 -43.80 -27.37 23.45
N THR A 232 -44.19 -28.31 24.29
CA THR A 232 -43.46 -29.55 24.57
C THR A 232 -43.27 -30.33 23.26
N VAL A 233 -42.11 -30.17 22.62
CA VAL A 233 -41.67 -31.07 21.55
C VAL A 233 -41.26 -32.39 22.21
N VAL A 234 -42.12 -33.40 22.07
CA VAL A 234 -41.85 -34.78 22.49
C VAL A 234 -40.80 -35.35 21.54
N LEU A 235 -39.53 -35.31 21.94
CA LEU A 235 -38.46 -36.04 21.27
C LEU A 235 -38.57 -37.52 21.65
N GLY A 236 -38.94 -38.36 20.68
CA GLY A 236 -39.00 -39.81 20.84
C GLY A 236 -37.63 -40.39 21.17
N GLU A 237 -37.56 -41.11 22.29
CA GLU A 237 -36.44 -41.96 22.67
C GLU A 237 -36.34 -43.15 21.71
N ASP A 238 -35.48 -43.07 20.70
CA ASP A 238 -34.97 -44.28 20.05
C ASP A 238 -33.49 -44.49 20.38
N SER A 239 -33.29 -45.57 21.12
CA SER A 239 -32.04 -46.05 21.66
C SER A 239 -31.32 -46.88 20.60
N SER A 240 -30.18 -46.37 20.10
CA SER A 240 -29.21 -47.19 19.37
C SER A 240 -27.78 -46.63 19.52
N PRO A 241 -26.84 -47.39 20.11
CA PRO A 241 -25.50 -46.92 20.39
C PRO A 241 -24.51 -47.41 19.33
N HIS A 242 -24.36 -46.71 18.22
CA HIS A 242 -23.17 -46.81 17.36
C HIS A 242 -22.89 -45.44 16.73
N ARG A 243 -21.83 -44.77 17.19
CA ARG A 243 -21.27 -43.57 16.56
C ARG A 243 -20.17 -44.00 15.58
N PRO A 244 -20.44 -44.21 14.28
CA PRO A 244 -19.39 -44.11 13.28
C PRO A 244 -18.90 -42.66 13.28
N ILE A 245 -17.58 -42.46 13.15
CA ILE A 245 -17.00 -41.15 12.84
C ILE A 245 -17.55 -40.78 11.46
N THR A 246 -18.67 -40.07 11.46
CA THR A 246 -19.43 -39.69 10.28
C THR A 246 -18.68 -38.61 9.54
N ILE A 247 -18.95 -38.56 8.25
CA ILE A 247 -18.58 -37.52 7.28
C ILE A 247 -18.86 -36.09 7.79
N GLU A 248 -19.58 -35.91 8.90
CA GLU A 248 -19.74 -34.66 9.64
C GLU A 248 -18.43 -34.06 10.16
N THR A 249 -17.44 -34.84 10.58
CA THR A 249 -16.16 -34.27 11.01
C THR A 249 -15.33 -33.74 9.83
N ILE A 250 -15.54 -34.30 8.63
CA ILE A 250 -14.94 -33.81 7.37
C ILE A 250 -15.77 -32.66 6.80
N LYS A 251 -17.10 -32.65 6.99
CA LYS A 251 -17.95 -31.48 6.70
C LYS A 251 -17.66 -30.32 7.66
N ALA A 252 -17.31 -30.54 8.92
CA ALA A 252 -16.89 -29.50 9.85
C ALA A 252 -15.58 -28.82 9.41
N PHE A 253 -14.70 -29.53 8.69
CA PHE A 253 -13.52 -28.91 8.06
C PHE A 253 -13.83 -28.23 6.72
N ARG A 254 -14.91 -28.63 6.02
CA ARG A 254 -15.36 -28.04 4.75
C ARG A 254 -16.32 -26.85 4.95
N GLN A 255 -17.04 -26.85 6.06
CA GLN A 255 -17.65 -25.71 6.74
C GLN A 255 -16.60 -25.07 7.64
N SER A 256 -15.38 -24.87 7.14
CA SER A 256 -14.47 -23.89 7.75
C SER A 256 -15.29 -22.63 7.96
N ASP A 257 -15.40 -22.21 9.22
CA ASP A 257 -16.31 -21.16 9.65
C ASP A 257 -16.32 -19.99 8.65
N PRO A 258 -17.50 -19.44 8.30
CA PRO A 258 -17.61 -18.29 7.39
C PRO A 258 -16.62 -17.16 7.72
N ASP A 259 -16.20 -17.09 8.98
CA ASP A 259 -15.19 -16.19 9.55
C ASP A 259 -13.83 -16.21 8.84
N PHE A 260 -13.33 -17.38 8.42
CA PHE A 260 -12.00 -17.46 7.78
C PHE A 260 -12.00 -17.01 6.32
N ARG A 261 -13.15 -17.06 5.64
CA ARG A 261 -13.26 -16.59 4.24
C ARG A 261 -13.00 -15.10 4.14
N PHE A 262 -13.45 -14.34 5.13
CA PHE A 262 -13.19 -12.91 5.24
C PHE A 262 -11.68 -12.64 5.37
N LEU A 263 -11.03 -13.30 6.33
CA LEU A 263 -9.60 -13.13 6.56
C LEU A 263 -8.78 -13.51 5.32
N TYR A 264 -9.14 -14.60 4.64
CA TYR A 264 -8.53 -14.99 3.38
C TYR A 264 -8.73 -13.93 2.29
N GLY A 265 -9.96 -13.43 2.12
CA GLY A 265 -10.27 -12.37 1.18
C GLY A 265 -9.43 -11.11 1.41
N TYR A 266 -9.29 -10.70 2.67
CA TYR A 266 -8.43 -9.60 3.10
C TYR A 266 -6.95 -9.87 2.82
N LEU A 267 -6.41 -11.05 3.14
CA LEU A 267 -5.01 -11.39 2.89
C LEU A 267 -4.68 -11.39 1.40
N VAL A 268 -5.60 -11.89 0.57
CA VAL A 268 -5.46 -11.85 -0.89
C VAL A 268 -5.52 -10.41 -1.40
N GLU A 269 -6.48 -9.61 -0.92
CA GLU A 269 -6.58 -8.18 -1.26
C GLU A 269 -5.29 -7.43 -0.90
N LEU A 270 -4.79 -7.59 0.33
CA LEU A 270 -3.55 -6.98 0.81
C LEU A 270 -2.36 -7.43 -0.06
N GLY A 271 -2.26 -8.73 -0.36
CA GLY A 271 -1.22 -9.28 -1.22
C GLY A 271 -1.26 -8.67 -2.63
N LEU A 272 -2.44 -8.61 -3.25
CA LEU A 272 -2.64 -7.98 -4.55
C LEU A 272 -2.33 -6.48 -4.51
N SER A 273 -2.73 -5.78 -3.45
CA SER A 273 -2.45 -4.36 -3.28
C SER A 273 -0.95 -4.10 -3.23
N LEU A 274 -0.23 -4.84 -2.39
CA LEU A 274 1.20 -4.66 -2.18
C LEU A 274 2.03 -5.12 -3.38
N PHE A 275 1.73 -6.28 -3.97
CA PHE A 275 2.62 -6.91 -4.95
C PHE A 275 2.17 -6.79 -6.41
N VAL A 276 0.93 -6.38 -6.66
CA VAL A 276 0.40 -6.22 -8.02
C VAL A 276 0.02 -4.77 -8.30
N PHE A 277 -0.93 -4.21 -7.55
CA PHE A 277 -1.43 -2.86 -7.81
C PHE A 277 -0.40 -1.78 -7.51
N THR A 278 0.32 -1.86 -6.39
CA THR A 278 1.39 -0.90 -6.06
C THR A 278 2.45 -0.79 -7.16
N PRO A 279 3.10 -1.88 -7.63
CA PRO A 279 4.09 -1.77 -8.70
C PRO A 279 3.48 -1.32 -10.03
N ILE A 280 2.25 -1.71 -10.35
CA ILE A 280 1.55 -1.21 -11.56
C ILE A 280 1.37 0.30 -11.49
N ILE A 281 0.79 0.82 -10.40
CA ILE A 281 0.55 2.26 -10.22
C ILE A 281 1.89 3.01 -10.21
N GLN A 282 2.90 2.49 -9.51
CA GLN A 282 4.24 3.07 -9.52
C GLN A 282 4.86 3.12 -10.92
N THR A 283 4.65 2.08 -11.75
CA THR A 283 5.14 2.05 -13.14
C THR A 283 4.40 3.05 -14.02
N ILE A 284 3.10 3.20 -13.81
CA ILE A 284 2.27 4.21 -14.47
C ILE A 284 2.77 5.63 -14.11
N LEU A 285 3.03 5.89 -12.83
CA LEU A 285 3.61 7.16 -12.36
C LEU A 285 5.02 7.37 -12.93
N PHE A 286 5.87 6.35 -12.88
CA PHE A 286 7.25 6.41 -13.38
C PHE A 286 7.32 6.71 -14.88
N SER A 287 6.53 5.99 -15.67
CA SER A 287 6.46 6.19 -17.12
C SER A 287 5.91 7.57 -17.48
N GLY A 288 5.06 8.14 -16.62
CA GLY A 288 4.39 9.41 -16.88
C GLY A 288 3.34 9.28 -17.99
N ILE A 289 2.79 8.09 -18.23
CA ILE A 289 1.83 7.82 -19.31
C ILE A 289 0.56 8.69 -19.21
N PHE A 290 0.15 9.08 -18.00
CA PHE A 290 -0.96 10.00 -17.77
C PHE A 290 -0.61 11.48 -17.93
N GLY A 291 0.67 11.81 -18.13
CA GLY A 291 1.10 13.16 -18.45
C GLY A 291 0.82 13.47 -19.91
N CYS A 292 -0.42 13.82 -20.28
CA CYS A 292 -0.75 14.31 -21.62
C CYS A 292 0.28 15.38 -22.05
N CYS A 293 1.10 15.03 -23.05
CA CYS A 293 2.15 15.88 -23.62
C CYS A 293 3.13 16.50 -22.60
N GLY A 294 3.34 15.86 -21.44
CA GLY A 294 4.26 16.35 -20.40
C GLY A 294 3.83 17.65 -19.69
N ARG A 295 2.60 18.15 -19.94
CA ARG A 295 2.13 19.46 -19.45
C ARG A 295 1.33 19.41 -18.15
N LEU A 296 0.78 18.26 -17.76
CA LEU A 296 0.04 18.15 -16.51
C LEU A 296 1.02 18.12 -15.33
N PRO A 297 1.01 19.13 -14.45
CA PRO A 297 2.00 19.27 -13.39
C PRO A 297 1.86 18.22 -12.30
N LEU A 298 0.70 17.54 -12.21
CA LEU A 298 0.28 16.69 -11.11
C LEU A 298 0.86 15.27 -11.13
N VAL A 299 1.24 14.74 -12.29
CA VAL A 299 1.77 13.37 -12.41
C VAL A 299 3.14 13.45 -13.06
N GLY A 300 4.16 13.70 -12.25
CA GLY A 300 5.56 13.62 -12.68
C GLY A 300 5.90 12.19 -13.15
N GLY A 301 6.87 12.09 -14.07
CA GLY A 301 7.45 10.84 -14.57
C GLY A 301 8.85 11.10 -15.14
N ARG A 302 9.62 10.04 -15.42
CA ARG A 302 11.02 10.15 -15.89
C ARG A 302 11.22 11.08 -17.08
N PRO A 303 10.43 11.00 -18.17
CA PRO A 303 10.66 11.84 -19.34
C PRO A 303 10.62 13.34 -19.02
N ARG A 304 9.66 13.75 -18.18
CA ARG A 304 9.52 15.14 -17.75
C ARG A 304 10.68 15.58 -16.86
N SER A 305 11.10 14.74 -15.91
CA SER A 305 12.26 15.05 -15.03
C SER A 305 13.54 15.25 -15.83
N VAL A 306 13.82 14.37 -16.80
CA VAL A 306 14.99 14.47 -17.69
C VAL A 306 14.91 15.72 -18.57
N MET A 307 13.73 16.04 -19.12
CA MET A 307 13.54 17.26 -19.93
C MET A 307 13.83 18.53 -19.14
N LEU A 308 13.27 18.65 -17.92
CA LEU A 308 13.50 19.80 -17.04
C LEU A 308 14.97 19.94 -16.63
N GLU A 309 15.66 18.83 -16.37
CA GLU A 309 17.09 18.83 -16.05
C GLU A 309 17.94 19.26 -17.26
N ASN A 310 17.61 18.76 -18.45
CA ASN A 310 18.26 19.17 -19.70
C ASN A 310 18.05 20.67 -20.01
N GLU A 311 16.87 21.22 -19.74
CA GLU A 311 16.59 22.65 -19.91
C GLU A 311 17.41 23.51 -18.93
N LYS A 312 17.49 23.10 -17.66
CA LYS A 312 18.35 23.78 -16.67
C LYS A 312 19.82 23.77 -17.09
N MET A 313 20.33 22.62 -17.54
CA MET A 313 21.71 22.49 -18.02
C MET A 313 21.99 23.38 -19.24
N LYS A 314 21.04 23.49 -20.17
CA LYS A 314 21.14 24.41 -21.32
C LYS A 314 21.19 25.87 -20.89
N HIS A 315 20.43 26.25 -19.86
CA HIS A 315 20.42 27.61 -19.35
C HIS A 315 21.75 27.97 -18.67
N CYS A 316 22.23 27.11 -17.76
CA CYS A 316 23.53 27.31 -17.09
C CYS A 316 24.70 27.39 -18.09
N ARG A 317 24.67 26.61 -19.17
CA ARG A 317 25.73 26.67 -20.21
C ARG A 317 25.77 28.02 -20.93
N LYS A 318 24.62 28.69 -21.10
CA LYS A 318 24.56 30.01 -21.76
C LYS A 318 25.09 31.15 -20.89
N GLU A 319 25.12 30.97 -19.57
CA GLU A 319 25.55 32.00 -18.62
C GLU A 319 27.05 31.95 -18.29
N LEU A 320 27.76 30.92 -18.76
CA LEU A 320 29.21 30.86 -18.61
C LEU A 320 29.87 31.85 -19.59
N PRO A 321 30.66 32.83 -19.09
CA PRO A 321 31.40 33.74 -19.95
C PRO A 321 32.39 32.95 -20.79
N VAL A 322 32.36 33.20 -22.11
CA VAL A 322 33.32 32.66 -23.08
C VAL A 322 34.69 33.29 -22.85
#